data_AF-A0A822EMB1-F1
#
_entry.id   AF-A0A822EMB1-F1
#
_cell.length_a   1.000
_cell.length_b   1.000
_cell.length_c   1.000
_cell.angle_alpha   90.00
_cell.angle_beta   90.00
_cell.angle_gamma   90.00
#
_symmetry.space_group_name_H-M   'P 1'
#
loop_
_entity.id
_entity.type
_entity.pdbx_description
1 polymer ?
#
loop_
_entity_poly.entity_id
_entity_poly.type
_entity_poly.pdbx_seq_one_letter_code
_entity_poly.pdbx_strand_id
1 'polypeptide(L)' 'CEKEINKTDDLVTTDCGHTFHYRCAQDRLDKSDRSDCRICRRESAIGNALLRRNIPGT' A
#
# COMPACT_ATOMS: atom_id res chain seq x y z
N CYS A 1 -11.51 0.86 1.50
CA CYS A 1 -12.02 1.16 0.15
C CYS A 1 -13.36 0.45 0.04
N GLU A 2 -14.45 1.19 0.19
CA GLU A 2 -15.81 0.61 0.27
C GLU A 2 -16.57 0.66 -1.07
N LYS A 3 -15.95 1.11 -2.17
CA LYS A 3 -16.71 1.46 -3.39
C LYS A 3 -16.31 0.83 -4.72
N GLU A 4 -15.26 0.02 -4.82
CA GLU A 4 -14.90 -0.58 -6.12
C GLU A 4 -14.42 -2.03 -5.93
N ILE A 5 -15.35 -2.98 -6.02
CA ILE A 5 -15.11 -4.42 -5.80
C ILE A 5 -14.73 -5.13 -7.13
N ASN A 6 -14.57 -4.39 -8.23
CA ASN A 6 -14.53 -4.95 -9.59
C ASN A 6 -13.41 -4.42 -10.49
N LYS A 7 -12.21 -4.23 -9.95
CA LYS A 7 -11.02 -4.40 -10.78
C LYS A 7 -10.09 -5.37 -10.07
N THR A 8 -9.41 -6.19 -10.85
CA THR A 8 -8.13 -6.82 -10.52
C THR A 8 -7.17 -5.72 -10.10
N ASP A 9 -7.41 -5.22 -8.90
CA ASP A 9 -6.86 -4.00 -8.38
C ASP A 9 -5.39 -4.27 -8.13
N ASP A 10 -4.56 -3.34 -8.53
CA ASP A 10 -3.12 -3.41 -8.36
C ASP A 10 -2.79 -3.61 -6.88
N LEU A 11 -2.68 -4.85 -6.43
CA LEU A 11 -2.40 -5.16 -5.02
C LEU A 11 -0.95 -4.87 -4.72
N VAL A 12 -0.69 -4.39 -3.51
CA VAL A 12 0.65 -4.19 -2.99
C VAL A 12 0.76 -4.92 -1.65
N THR A 13 1.70 -5.85 -1.58
CA THR A 13 2.04 -6.55 -0.34
C THR A 13 3.12 -5.75 0.37
N THR A 14 2.82 -5.34 1.59
CA THR A 14 3.75 -4.64 2.47
C THR A 14 4.79 -5.58 3.06
N ASP A 15 5.90 -5.02 3.55
CA ASP A 15 6.97 -5.81 4.17
C ASP A 15 6.52 -6.55 5.45
N CYS A 16 5.47 -6.03 6.10
CA CYS A 16 4.82 -6.70 7.22
C CYS A 16 3.85 -7.83 6.81
N GLY A 17 3.81 -8.21 5.52
CA GLY A 17 3.02 -9.33 5.00
C GLY A 17 1.55 -9.02 4.71
N HIS A 18 1.11 -7.78 4.88
CA HIS A 18 -0.27 -7.38 4.66
C HIS A 18 -0.46 -6.78 3.26
N THR A 19 -1.56 -7.15 2.61
CA THR A 19 -1.87 -6.74 1.24
C THR A 19 -2.92 -5.64 1.24
N PHE A 20 -2.67 -4.60 0.45
CA PHE A 20 -3.58 -3.48 0.25
C PHE A 20 -3.74 -3.18 -1.24
N HIS A 21 -4.84 -2.53 -1.62
CA HIS A 21 -4.98 -1.90 -2.93
C HIS A 21 -3.93 -0.80 -3.09
N TYR A 22 -3.19 -0.77 -4.20
CA TYR A 22 -2.17 0.22 -4.52
C TYR A 22 -2.74 1.63 -4.44
N ARG A 23 -3.92 1.86 -5.02
CA ARG A 23 -4.58 3.17 -4.96
C ARG A 23 -4.90 3.59 -3.52
N CYS A 24 -5.43 2.67 -2.72
CA CYS A 24 -5.77 2.95 -1.33
C CYS A 24 -4.51 3.20 -0.48
N ALA A 25 -3.41 2.51 -0.80
CA ALA A 25 -2.10 2.72 -0.20
C ALA A 25 -1.50 4.09 -0.62
N GLN A 26 -1.62 4.46 -1.89
CA GLN A 26 -1.08 5.71 -2.43
C GLN A 26 -1.85 6.92 -1.92
N ASP A 27 -3.18 6.87 -1.96
CA ASP A 27 -4.07 7.90 -1.38
C ASP A 27 -3.79 8.09 0.12
N ARG A 28 -3.42 7.02 0.81
CA ARG A 28 -3.07 7.08 2.23
C ARG A 28 -1.76 7.84 2.46
N LEU A 29 -0.72 7.57 1.67
CA LEU A 29 0.53 8.33 1.75
C LEU A 29 0.28 9.81 1.48
N ASP A 30 -0.47 10.10 0.43
CA ASP A 30 -0.81 11.46 0.00
C ASP A 30 -1.59 12.23 1.08
N LYS A 31 -2.62 11.61 1.65
CA LYS A 31 -3.50 12.27 2.63
C LYS A 31 -2.94 12.32 4.05
N SER A 32 -2.13 11.35 4.45
CA SER A 32 -1.87 11.12 5.86
C SER A 32 -0.41 11.28 6.27
N ASP A 33 0.54 11.43 5.33
CA ASP A 33 2.02 11.37 5.51
C ASP A 33 2.53 10.09 6.22
N ARG A 34 1.61 9.30 6.76
CA ARG A 34 1.81 8.10 7.53
C ARG A 34 1.75 6.89 6.62
N SER A 35 2.88 6.21 6.60
CA SER A 35 3.15 5.02 5.82
C SER A 35 3.00 3.72 6.64
N ASP A 36 2.36 3.78 7.81
CA ASP A 36 2.16 2.62 8.69
C ASP A 36 1.13 1.61 8.19
N CYS A 37 1.35 0.33 8.46
CA CYS A 37 0.39 -0.72 8.17
C CYS A 37 -0.83 -0.61 9.09
N ARG A 38 -2.04 -0.55 8.52
CA ARG A 38 -3.27 -0.45 9.33
C ARG A 38 -3.63 -1.71 10.12
N ILE A 39 -3.03 -2.86 9.79
CA ILE A 39 -3.34 -4.15 10.43
C ILE A 39 -2.42 -4.38 11.63
N CYS A 40 -1.11 -4.18 11.46
CA CYS A 40 -0.11 -4.44 12.51
C CYS A 40 0.59 -3.18 13.04
N ARG A 41 0.27 -1.99 12.51
CA ARG A 41 0.90 -0.69 12.83
C ARG A 41 2.41 -0.63 12.62
N ARG A 42 2.97 -1.53 11.80
CA ARG A 42 4.37 -1.46 11.40
C ARG A 42 4.60 -0.18 10.60
N GLU A 43 5.51 0.65 11.11
CA GLU A 43 5.91 1.92 10.49
C GLU A 43 6.49 1.70 9.09
N SER A 44 6.23 2.66 8.20
CA SER A 44 6.73 2.68 6.82
C SER A 44 6.38 1.46 5.95
N ALA A 45 5.53 0.55 6.41
CA ALA A 45 5.15 -0.66 5.69
C ALA A 45 4.50 -0.37 4.34
N ILE A 46 3.60 0.61 4.27
CA ILE A 46 2.90 1.02 3.05
C ILE A 46 3.84 1.80 2.12
N GLY A 47 4.64 2.71 2.69
CA GLY A 47 5.60 3.53 1.95
C GLY A 47 6.64 2.69 1.22
N ASN A 48 7.25 1.74 1.92
CA ASN A 48 8.21 0.81 1.33
C ASN A 48 7.59 -0.06 0.24
N ALA A 49 6.34 -0.49 0.42
CA ALA A 49 5.65 -1.32 -0.56
C ALA A 49 5.40 -0.57 -1.88
N LEU A 50 5.02 0.70 -1.79
CA LEU A 50 4.80 1.57 -2.94
C LEU A 50 6.11 1.99 -3.62
N LEU A 51 7.18 2.21 -2.85
CA LEU A 51 8.51 2.46 -3.38
C LEU A 51 9.03 1.25 -4.16
N ARG A 52 8.96 0.04 -3.60
CA ARG A 52 9.40 -1.21 -4.26
C ARG A 52 8.70 -1.45 -5.59
N ARG A 53 7.44 -1.06 -5.70
CA ARG A 53 6.68 -1.16 -6.94
C ARG A 53 7.12 -0.15 -8.02
N ASN A 54 7.68 0.99 -7.63
CA ASN A 54 8.21 2.01 -8.54
C ASN A 54 9.68 1.75 -8.94
N ILE A 55 10.29 0.66 -8.49
CA ILE A 55 11.63 0.24 -8.95
C ILE A 55 11.45 -0.75 -10.11
N PRO A 56 11.68 -0.36 -11.38
CA PRO A 56 11.76 -1.31 -12.47
C PRO A 56 13.05 -2.12 -12.32
N GLY A 57 12.93 -3.41 -11.99
CA GLY A 57 14.00 -4.38 -12.13
C GLY A 57 14.58 -4.89 -10.81
N THR A 58 14.28 -6.15 -10.51
CA THR A 58 15.30 -7.16 -10.28
C THR A 58 14.86 -8.43 -10.98
#